data_AF-A0A849T809-F1
#
_entry.id   AF-A0A849T809-F1
#
_cell.length_a   1.000
_cell.length_b   1.000
_cell.length_c   1.000
_cell.angle_alpha   90.00
_cell.angle_beta   90.00
_cell.angle_gamma   90.00
#
_symmetry.space_group_name_H-M   'P 1'
#
loop_
_entity.id
_entity.type
_entity.pdbx_description
1 polymer ?
#
loop_
_entity_poly.entity_id
_entity_poly.type
_entity_poly.pdbx_seq_one_letter_code
_entity_poly.pdbx_strand_id
1 'polypeptide(L)'
;MALERFKIVSPKDGQSVDNIFETLLINTDHIVSLKPIKMVVDEKLVLGYWIRTTNGKKYRAVEIPELLKVNLGATETDISTTVLNVLSDDLSQTELMN
;
A
#
# COMPACT_ATOMS: atom_id res chain seq x y z
N MET A 1 20.65 -12.63 -9.07
CA MET A 1 19.92 -12.77 -7.80
C MET A 1 19.76 -11.39 -7.20
N ALA A 2 18.66 -10.73 -7.53
CA ALA A 2 18.34 -9.40 -7.02
C ALA A 2 17.24 -9.51 -5.95
N LEU A 3 17.62 -9.38 -4.68
CA LEU A 3 16.71 -9.43 -3.54
C LEU A 3 16.29 -8.01 -3.17
N GLU A 4 15.00 -7.71 -3.26
CA GLU A 4 14.46 -6.40 -2.92
C GLU A 4 13.53 -6.47 -1.72
N ARG A 5 13.38 -5.35 -1.01
CA ARG A 5 12.53 -5.24 0.18
C ARG A 5 11.10 -4.88 -0.23
N PHE A 6 10.14 -5.65 0.26
CA PHE A 6 8.72 -5.45 0.04
C PHE A 6 8.02 -5.34 1.39
N LYS A 7 7.05 -4.43 1.50
CA LYS A 7 6.18 -4.37 2.67
C LYS A 7 4.90 -5.09 2.35
N ILE A 8 4.79 -6.32 2.85
CA ILE A 8 3.62 -7.17 2.63
C ILE A 8 2.56 -6.94 3.71
N VAL A 9 1.31 -7.13 3.33
CA VAL A 9 0.17 -7.17 4.26
C VAL A 9 -0.27 -8.61 4.37
N SER A 10 -0.14 -9.15 5.58
CA SER A 10 -0.59 -10.49 5.90
C SER A 10 -1.89 -10.40 6.69
N PRO A 11 -2.98 -11.04 6.23
CA PRO A 11 -4.13 -11.23 7.08
C PRO A 11 -3.74 -12.24 8.16
N LYS A 12 -3.58 -11.79 9.41
CA LYS A 12 -3.50 -12.75 10.52
C LYS A 12 -4.85 -13.44 10.62
N ASP A 13 -4.82 -14.77 10.68
CA ASP A 13 -5.95 -15.68 10.86
C ASP A 13 -7.27 -15.04 11.31
N GLY A 14 -8.24 -15.04 10.39
CA GLY A 14 -9.70 -15.10 10.60
C GLY A 14 -10.45 -14.08 11.46
N GLN A 15 -9.83 -13.41 12.44
CA GLN A 15 -10.55 -12.72 13.53
C GLN A 15 -9.84 -11.47 14.09
N SER A 16 -8.75 -10.98 13.50
CA SER A 16 -8.10 -9.73 13.94
C SER A 16 -8.33 -8.61 12.92
N VAL A 17 -8.80 -7.46 13.41
CA VAL A 17 -9.08 -6.25 12.63
C VAL A 17 -7.78 -5.58 12.14
N ASP A 18 -6.68 -5.82 12.86
CA ASP A 18 -5.37 -5.27 12.57
C ASP A 18 -4.66 -5.97 11.40
N ASN A 19 -4.44 -5.21 10.33
CA ASN A 19 -3.60 -5.63 9.22
C ASN A 19 -2.13 -5.56 9.66
N ILE A 20 -1.42 -6.70 9.66
CA ILE A 20 0.01 -6.70 10.01
C ILE A 20 0.83 -6.41 8.76
N PHE A 21 1.65 -5.37 8.86
CA PHE A 21 2.64 -5.01 7.86
C PHE A 21 3.97 -5.67 8.19
N GLU A 22 4.45 -6.55 7.32
CA GLU A 22 5.74 -7.22 7.47
C GLU A 22 6.68 -6.83 6.34
N THR A 23 7.96 -6.67 6.66
CA THR A 23 8.99 -6.44 5.64
C THR A 23 9.56 -7.78 5.18
N LEU A 24 9.37 -8.13 3.91
CA LEU A 24 9.84 -9.36 3.30
C LEU A 24 10.85 -9.07 2.18
N LEU A 25 11.92 -9.85 2.12
CA LEU A 25 12.85 -9.85 0.99
C LEU A 25 12.36 -10.84 -0.06
N ILE A 26 12.10 -10.37 -1.28
CA ILE A 26 11.67 -11.22 -2.40
C ILE A 26 12.69 -11.07 -3.53
N ASN A 27 13.08 -12.21 -4.11
CA ASN A 27 13.94 -12.22 -5.29
C ASN A 27 13.13 -11.75 -6.50
N THR A 28 13.51 -10.62 -7.09
CA THR A 28 12.80 -10.01 -8.22
C THR A 28 12.89 -10.87 -9.48
N ASP A 29 13.96 -11.65 -9.64
CA ASP A 29 14.12 -12.64 -10.71
C ASP A 29 12.98 -13.69 -10.70
N HIS A 30 12.32 -13.89 -9.56
CA HIS A 30 11.22 -14.86 -9.41
C HIS A 30 9.83 -14.22 -9.46
N ILE A 31 9.72 -12.91 -9.71
CA ILE A 31 8.42 -12.24 -9.83
C ILE A 31 7.89 -12.45 -11.24
N VAL A 32 6.73 -13.12 -11.35
CA VAL A 32 6.09 -13.39 -12.65
C VAL A 32 5.02 -12.36 -13.00
N SER A 33 4.39 -11.74 -12.00
CA SER A 33 3.43 -10.66 -12.23
C SER A 33 3.35 -9.73 -11.05
N LEU A 34 3.24 -8.44 -11.33
CA LEU A 34 2.92 -7.41 -10.38
C LEU A 34 1.68 -6.67 -10.88
N LYS A 35 0.60 -6.61 -10.09
CA LYS A 35 -0.62 -5.88 -10.45
C LYS A 35 -1.01 -4.90 -9.35
N PRO A 36 -1.21 -3.61 -9.67
CA PRO A 36 -1.71 -2.66 -8.69
C PRO A 36 -3.15 -3.01 -8.29
N ILE A 37 -3.48 -2.79 -7.02
CA ILE A 37 -4.81 -2.96 -6.44
C ILE A 37 -5.10 -1.82 -5.47
N LYS A 38 -6.38 -1.50 -5.29
CA LYS A 38 -6.85 -0.66 -4.19
C LYS A 38 -7.34 -1.59 -3.09
N MET A 39 -6.84 -1.42 -1.87
CA MET A 39 -7.21 -2.23 -0.72
C MET A 39 -7.55 -1.33 0.46
N VAL A 40 -8.52 -1.74 1.28
CA VAL A 40 -8.86 -1.03 2.50
C VAL A 40 -8.04 -1.64 3.63
N VAL A 41 -7.22 -0.82 4.27
CA VAL A 41 -6.44 -1.19 5.45
C VAL A 41 -6.75 -0.17 6.53
N ASP A 42 -7.20 -0.65 7.70
CA ASP A 42 -7.46 0.20 8.86
C ASP A 42 -8.41 1.38 8.52
N GLU A 43 -9.51 1.04 7.83
CA GLU A 43 -10.53 2.00 7.34
C GLU A 43 -10.02 3.03 6.31
N LYS A 44 -8.77 2.91 5.84
CA LYS A 44 -8.18 3.77 4.81
C LYS A 44 -8.01 3.03 3.50
N LEU A 45 -8.39 3.68 2.40
CA LEU A 45 -8.14 3.17 1.05
C LEU A 45 -6.67 3.40 0.70
N VAL A 46 -5.90 2.32 0.59
CA VAL A 46 -4.48 2.35 0.23
C VAL A 46 -4.24 1.64 -1.10
N LEU A 47 -3.24 2.12 -1.84
CA LEU A 47 -2.73 1.42 -3.01
C LEU A 47 -1.82 0.29 -2.55
N GLY A 48 -2.08 -0.90 -3.07
CA GLY A 48 -1.25 -2.08 -2.90
C GLY A 48 -0.96 -2.77 -4.22
N TYR A 49 -0.27 -3.90 -4.14
CA TYR A 49 0.21 -4.66 -5.28
C TYR A 49 0.04 -6.15 -5.02
N TRP A 50 -0.56 -6.86 -5.97
CA TRP A 50 -0.46 -8.31 -6.03
C TRP A 50 0.87 -8.71 -6.65
N ILE A 51 1.67 -9.45 -5.88
CA ILE A 51 2.91 -10.06 -6.34
C ILE A 51 2.62 -11.56 -6.53
N ARG A 52 2.87 -12.08 -7.73
CA ARG A 52 2.96 -13.52 -7.97
C ARG A 52 4.41 -13.90 -8.19
N THR A 53 4.85 -14.95 -7.53
CA THR A 53 6.18 -15.52 -7.76
C THR A 53 6.12 -16.81 -8.56
N THR A 54 7.25 -17.21 -9.14
CA THR A 54 7.41 -18.46 -9.90
C THR A 54 7.08 -19.70 -9.07
N ASN A 55 7.22 -19.64 -7.74
CA ASN A 55 6.90 -20.73 -6.82
C ASN A 55 5.39 -20.84 -6.50
N GLY A 56 4.52 -20.16 -7.25
CA GLY A 56 3.06 -20.18 -7.04
C GLY A 56 2.58 -19.40 -5.81
N LYS A 57 3.49 -18.83 -5.00
CA LYS A 57 3.13 -17.99 -3.86
C LYS A 57 2.60 -16.65 -4.34
N LYS A 58 1.60 -16.15 -3.61
CA LYS A 58 0.99 -14.85 -3.90
C LYS A 58 1.08 -13.98 -2.65
N TYR A 59 1.48 -12.72 -2.84
CA TYR A 59 1.63 -11.75 -1.78
C TYR A 59 0.84 -10.50 -2.12
N ARG A 60 0.37 -9.81 -1.07
CA ARG A 60 -0.15 -8.45 -1.17
C ARG A 60 0.88 -7.53 -0.55
N ALA A 61 1.34 -6.53 -1.29
CA ALA A 61 2.29 -5.55 -0.80
C ALA A 61 1.69 -4.15 -0.82
N VAL A 62 1.98 -3.33 0.17
CA VAL A 62 1.61 -1.90 0.20
C VAL A 62 2.76 -1.05 -0.32
N GLU A 63 4.01 -1.52 -0.14
CA GLU A 63 5.18 -0.84 -0.67
C GLU A 63 6.05 -1.83 -1.46
N ILE A 64 6.45 -1.41 -2.66
CA ILE A 64 7.33 -2.10 -3.60
C ILE A 64 8.57 -1.22 -3.86
N PRO A 65 9.73 -1.80 -4.20
CA PRO A 65 10.94 -1.06 -4.53
C PRO A 65 10.74 -0.15 -5.75
N GLU A 66 11.40 1.00 -5.77
CA GLU A 66 11.26 2.02 -6.82
C GLU A 66 11.58 1.49 -8.22
N LEU A 67 12.54 0.57 -8.32
CA LEU A 67 12.92 -0.09 -9.56
C LEU A 67 11.71 -0.78 -10.25
N LEU A 68 10.81 -1.38 -9.47
CA LEU A 68 9.60 -2.02 -10.00
C LEU A 68 8.48 -1.02 -10.27
N LYS A 69 8.41 0.09 -9.51
CA LYS A 69 7.44 1.18 -9.77
C LYS A 69 7.66 1.81 -11.14
N VAL A 70 8.92 2.04 -11.52
CA VAL A 70 9.28 2.63 -12.82
C VAL A 70 8.82 1.74 -13.98
N ASN A 71 8.99 0.43 -13.85
CA ASN A 71 8.60 -0.53 -14.89
C ASN A 71 7.09 -0.72 -15.03
N LEU A 72 6.30 -0.41 -13.99
CA LEU A 72 4.85 -0.57 -14.03
C LEU A 72 4.12 0.54 -14.79
N GLY A 73 4.83 1.58 -15.23
CA GLY A 73 4.22 2.75 -15.83
C GLY A 73 3.61 3.62 -14.73
N ALA A 74 4.24 4.76 -14.47
CA ALA A 74 3.80 5.74 -13.49
C ALA A 74 2.39 6.28 -13.81
N THR A 75 1.37 5.70 -13.17
CA THR A 75 0.05 6.25 -12.87
C THR A 75 -0.44 5.43 -11.68
N GLU A 76 -0.41 5.84 -10.42
CA GLU A 76 -0.98 7.03 -9.81
C GLU A 76 -0.07 7.38 -8.61
N THR A 77 0.73 8.44 -8.77
CA THR A 77 1.40 9.12 -7.66
C THR A 77 0.35 9.58 -6.66
N ASP A 78 0.65 9.43 -5.37
CA ASP A 78 0.13 10.25 -4.28
C ASP A 78 -1.38 10.50 -4.17
N ILE A 79 -2.05 9.74 -3.32
CA ILE A 79 -3.13 10.32 -2.48
C ILE A 79 -2.96 10.00 -0.99
N SER A 80 -1.76 9.58 -0.55
CA SER A 80 -1.51 9.33 0.88
C SER A 80 -1.40 10.60 1.73
N THR A 81 -1.60 11.81 1.19
CA THR A 81 -1.53 13.05 1.98
C THR A 81 -2.71 14.02 1.82
N THR A 82 -3.61 13.86 0.84
CA THR A 82 -4.67 14.88 0.62
C THR A 82 -5.87 14.77 1.58
N VAL A 83 -6.10 13.63 2.25
CA VAL A 83 -7.29 13.48 3.13
C VAL A 83 -7.12 14.05 4.54
N LEU A 84 -5.93 14.53 4.92
CA LEU A 84 -5.73 15.22 6.20
C LEU A 84 -6.00 16.74 6.15
N ASN A 85 -6.26 17.31 4.97
CA ASN A 85 -6.46 18.76 4.83
C ASN A 85 -7.89 19.19 4.47
N VAL A 86 -8.85 18.27 4.35
CA VAL A 86 -10.26 18.59 4.04
C VAL A 86 -11.11 18.79 5.30
N LEU A 87 -10.58 18.47 6.49
CA LEU A 87 -11.31 18.61 7.77
C LEU A 87 -10.87 19.81 8.63
N SER A 88 -9.94 20.62 8.14
CA SER A 88 -9.34 21.72 8.92
C SER A 88 -9.98 23.09 8.67
N ASP A 89 -10.72 23.28 7.58
CA ASP A 89 -11.21 24.60 7.16
C ASP A 89 -12.62 24.95 7.65
N ASP A 90 -13.35 24.04 8.30
CA ASP A 90 -14.75 24.28 8.71
C ASP A 90 -14.91 24.74 10.18
N LEU A 91 -13.83 24.85 10.96
CA LEU A 91 -13.91 25.14 12.40
C LEU A 91 -13.36 26.50 12.84
N SER A 92 -13.18 27.46 11.92
CA SER A 92 -12.62 28.79 12.24
C SER A 92 -13.58 29.96 12.07
N GLN A 93 -14.88 29.72 11.86
CA GLN A 93 -15.88 30.80 11.68
C GLN A 93 -16.87 30.94 12.85
N THR A 94 -16.76 30.17 13.93
CA THR A 94 -17.75 30.19 15.02
C THR A 94 -17.38 31.02 16.25
N GLU A 95 -16.21 31.66 16.29
CA GLU A 95 -15.75 32.44 17.47
C GLU A 95 -15.69 33.96 17.26
N LEU A 96 -16.51 34.53 16.36
CA LEU A 96 -16.66 36.00 16.23
C LEU A 96 -18.09 36.52 16.35
N MET A 97 -18.94 35.80 17.09
CA MET A 97 -20.20 36.34 17.61
C MET A 97 -20.37 35.90 19.07
N ASN A 98 -19.71 36.60 19.98
CA ASN A 98 -20.23 36.91 21.31
C ASN A 98 -19.44 38.04 21.97
#